data_AF-A0A7V2H335-F1
#
_entry.id   AF-A0A7V2H335-F1
#
_cell.length_a   1.000
_cell.length_b   1.000
_cell.length_c   1.000
_cell.angle_alpha   90.00
_cell.angle_beta   90.00
_cell.angle_gamma   90.00
#
_symmetry.space_group_name_H-M   'P 1'
#
loop_
_entity.id
_entity.type
_entity.pdbx_description
1 polymer ?
#
loop_
_entity_poly.entity_id
_entity_poly.type
_entity_poly.pdbx_seq_one_letter_code
_entity_poly.pdbx_strand_id
1 'polypeptide(L)' 'AAALDSWIHHYNWHRPHQGIGGLAPMARLAASRNNLLTLHI' A
#
# COMPACT_ATOMS: atom_id res chain seq x y z
N ALA A 1 -1.68 16.13 11.79
CA ALA A 1 -2.12 14.73 11.64
C ALA A 1 -2.65 14.46 10.24
N ALA A 2 -3.74 15.12 9.80
CA ALA A 2 -4.38 14.87 8.49
C ALA A 2 -3.45 14.90 7.25
N ALA A 3 -2.43 15.77 7.23
CA ALA A 3 -1.46 15.81 6.14
C ALA A 3 -0.56 14.55 6.09
N LEU A 4 -0.19 14.01 7.25
CA LEU A 4 0.59 12.77 7.35
C LEU A 4 -0.26 11.58 6.88
N ASP A 5 -1.51 11.51 7.31
CA ASP A 5 -2.42 10.43 6.92
C ASP A 5 -2.65 10.42 5.40
N SER A 6 -2.88 11.60 4.82
CA SER A 6 -3.04 11.78 3.37
C SER A 6 -1.77 11.39 2.60
N TRP A 7 -0.59 11.75 3.13
CA TRP A 7 0.70 11.38 2.54
C TRP A 7 0.92 9.86 2.58
N ILE A 8 0.63 9.20 3.70
CA ILE A 8 0.77 7.76 3.85
C ILE A 8 -0.15 7.02 2.87
N HIS A 9 -1.40 7.47 2.73
CA HIS A 9 -2.33 6.89 1.76
C HIS A 9 -1.79 7.03 0.34
N HIS A 10 -1.37 8.23 -0.05
CA HIS A 10 -0.81 8.48 -1.38
C HIS A 10 0.43 7.63 -1.67
N TYR A 11 1.36 7.54 -0.72
CA TYR A 11 2.58 6.76 -0.87
C TYR A 11 2.27 5.27 -1.07
N ASN A 12 1.41 4.70 -0.24
CA ASN A 12 1.12 3.27 -0.27
C ASN A 12 0.27 2.85 -1.47
N TRP A 13 -0.67 3.70 -1.90
CA TRP A 13 -1.69 3.33 -2.89
C TRP A 13 -1.46 3.90 -4.28
N HIS A 14 -0.73 5.02 -4.42
CA HIS A 14 -0.66 5.75 -5.69
C HIS A 14 0.77 5.98 -6.20
N ARG A 15 1.76 6.02 -5.32
CA ARG A 15 3.13 6.35 -5.73
C ARG A 15 3.76 5.22 -6.55
N PRO A 16 4.19 5.45 -7.80
CA PRO A 16 4.83 4.42 -8.61
C PRO A 16 6.25 4.12 -8.11
N HIS A 17 6.60 2.84 -7.99
CA HIS A 17 7.92 2.37 -7.58
C HIS A 17 8.61 1.56 -8.68
N GLN A 18 9.76 2.04 -9.15
CA GLN A 18 10.53 1.41 -10.24
C GLN A 18 10.97 -0.03 -9.92
N GLY A 19 11.33 -0.32 -8.66
CA GLY A 19 11.74 -1.65 -8.21
C GLY A 19 10.63 -2.72 -8.27
N ILE A 20 9.37 -2.32 -8.52
CA ILE A 20 8.22 -3.22 -8.71
C ILE A 20 7.48 -2.94 -10.01
N GLY A 21 8.20 -2.49 -11.05
CA GLY A 21 7.63 -2.28 -12.38
C GLY A 21 6.73 -1.05 -12.48
N GLY A 22 6.93 -0.05 -11.63
CA GLY A 22 6.12 1.17 -11.61
C GLY A 22 4.80 1.04 -10.84
N LEU A 23 4.55 -0.11 -10.19
CA LEU A 23 3.38 -0.30 -9.35
C LEU A 23 3.51 0.43 -8.00
N ALA A 24 2.39 0.67 -7.34
CA ALA A 24 2.37 1.20 -5.98
C ALA A 24 2.73 0.11 -4.94
N PRO A 25 3.28 0.48 -3.77
CA PRO A 25 3.70 -0.47 -2.74
C PRO A 25 2.62 -1.50 -2.35
N MET A 26 1.36 -1.08 -2.24
CA MET A 26 0.22 -1.94 -1.90
C MET A 26 -0.02 -3.07 -2.91
N ALA A 27 0.37 -2.91 -4.18
CA ALA A 27 0.19 -3.93 -5.22
C ALA A 27 0.99 -5.23 -4.94
N ARG A 28 1.94 -5.19 -4.00
CA ARG A 28 2.72 -6.37 -3.57
C ARG A 28 1.95 -7.27 -2.61
N LEU A 29 0.88 -6.78 -1.97
CA LEU A 29 0.09 -7.56 -1.04
C LEU A 29 -0.82 -8.51 -1.82
N ALA A 30 -0.47 -9.80 -1.85
CA ALA A 30 -1.35 -10.82 -2.39
C ALA A 30 -2.58 -10.97 -1.48
N ALA A 31 -3.78 -11.03 -2.07
CA ALA A 31 -5.03 -11.21 -1.33
C ALA A 31 -5.07 -12.49 -0.46
N SER A 32 -4.20 -13.47 -0.73
CA SER A 32 -4.23 -14.82 -0.13
C SER A 32 -3.00 -15.21 0.69
N ARG A 33 -2.05 -14.31 1.01
CA ARG A 33 -0.89 -14.64 1.87
C ARG A 33 -0.72 -13.64 3.00
N ASN A 34 -0.53 -14.13 4.23
CA ASN A 34 -0.09 -13.42 5.46
C ASN A 34 -0.38 -11.91 5.47
N ASN A 35 -1.58 -11.54 5.04
CA ASN A 35 -1.98 -10.16 4.89
C ASN A 35 -2.74 -9.83 6.15
N LEU A 36 -2.10 -9.16 7.10
CA LEU A 36 -2.73 -8.79 8.37
C LEU A 36 -3.98 -7.92 8.17
N LEU A 37 -4.19 -7.34 6.98
CA LEU A 37 -5.45 -6.69 6.62
C LEU A 37 -6.66 -7.64 6.67
N THR A 38 -6.48 -8.96 6.52
CA THR A 38 -7.57 -9.94 6.68
C THR A 38 -8.03 -10.08 8.14
N LEU A 39 -7.26 -9.56 9.11
CA LEU A 39 -7.62 -9.57 10.54
C LEU A 39 -8.43 -8.34 10.95
N HIS A 40 -8.68 -7.41 10.03
CA HIS A 40 -9.49 -6.23 10.28
C HIS A 40 -10.97 -6.56 9.98
N ILE A 41 -11.75 -6.79 11.04
CA ILE A 41 -13.22 -6.91 11.05
C ILE A 41 -13.86 -5.65 11.62
#